data_AF-A0A353LMS1-F1
#
_entry.id   AF-A0A353LMS1-F1
#
_cell.length_a   1.000
_cell.length_b   1.000
_cell.length_c   1.000
_cell.angle_alpha   90.00
_cell.angle_beta   90.00
_cell.angle_gamma   90.00
#
_symmetry.space_group_name_H-M   'P 1'
#
loop_
_entity.id
_entity.type
_entity.pdbx_description
1 polymer ?
#
loop_
_entity_poly.entity_id
_entity_poly.type
_entity_poly.pdbx_seq_one_letter_code
_entity_poly.pdbx_strand_id
1 'polypeptide(L)'
;AQGGDWGSIISGWMGYDFGAPKGNCAAIHLNMYGLRSADAVPETAEEKKFAQESVAVQDREMGYFREQATKPQTLSYGMMDSPVGACAWIVEKFNGWSDTDGDDIESAYSKDQLLTNVMIYLTTRSFNTATWLYRGLFDDADFGIGPGERVRVPVGVANFPKDFLGWPPRSLAEKTYNITHWTDMWEGGHFAALERPEKFVDDIRLFARSLEF
;
A
#
# COMPACT_ATOMS: atom_id res chain seq x y z
N ALA A 1 -3.53 -11.43 -8.70
CA ALA A 1 -2.87 -10.11 -8.72
C ALA A 1 -1.98 -9.97 -7.50
N GLN A 2 -1.04 -9.02 -7.49
CA GLN A 2 -0.23 -8.69 -6.31
C GLN A 2 -0.19 -7.16 -6.15
N GLY A 3 -0.31 -6.64 -4.93
CA GLY A 3 -0.16 -5.20 -4.70
C GLY A 3 0.13 -4.76 -3.26
N GLY A 4 1.02 -3.78 -3.13
CA GLY A 4 1.18 -2.88 -1.98
C GLY A 4 0.78 -1.45 -2.36
N ASP A 5 0.74 -0.52 -1.41
CA ASP A 5 0.37 0.89 -1.64
C ASP A 5 -0.93 1.02 -2.48
N TRP A 6 -0.99 1.90 -3.49
CA TRP A 6 -2.13 1.97 -4.42
C TRP A 6 -2.42 0.68 -5.16
N GLY A 7 -1.39 -0.15 -5.41
CA GLY A 7 -1.55 -1.48 -5.96
C GLY A 7 -2.38 -2.41 -5.07
N SER A 8 -2.40 -2.20 -3.75
CA SER A 8 -3.22 -3.00 -2.83
C SER A 8 -4.71 -2.68 -2.97
N ILE A 9 -5.04 -1.41 -3.21
CA ILE A 9 -6.40 -0.95 -3.51
C ILE A 9 -6.85 -1.50 -4.86
N ILE A 10 -6.02 -1.34 -5.90
CA ILE A 10 -6.31 -1.83 -7.25
C ILE A 10 -6.46 -3.34 -7.24
N SER A 11 -5.54 -4.08 -6.59
CA SER A 11 -5.63 -5.54 -6.49
C SER A 11 -6.85 -5.98 -5.67
N GLY A 12 -7.21 -5.25 -4.62
CA GLY A 12 -8.45 -5.47 -3.89
C GLY A 12 -9.68 -5.38 -4.78
N TRP A 13 -9.81 -4.30 -5.56
CA TRP A 13 -10.89 -4.13 -6.54
C TRP A 13 -10.84 -5.19 -7.63
N MET A 14 -9.66 -5.57 -8.11
CA MET A 14 -9.51 -6.68 -9.05
C MET A 14 -10.04 -8.01 -8.50
N GLY A 15 -9.79 -8.29 -7.22
CA GLY A 15 -10.31 -9.50 -6.55
C GLY A 15 -11.81 -9.44 -6.27
N TYR A 16 -12.36 -8.25 -6.01
CA TYR A 16 -13.78 -8.04 -5.78
C TYR A 16 -14.61 -8.10 -7.08
N ASP A 17 -14.29 -7.27 -8.08
CA ASP A 17 -15.09 -7.12 -9.31
C ASP A 17 -14.88 -8.27 -10.30
N PHE A 18 -13.63 -8.76 -10.39
CA PHE A 18 -13.24 -9.76 -11.37
C PHE A 18 -12.93 -11.13 -10.75
N GLY A 19 -13.36 -11.37 -9.52
CA GLY A 19 -13.30 -12.68 -8.88
C GLY A 19 -14.25 -13.69 -9.53
N ALA A 20 -13.93 -14.98 -9.42
CA ALA A 20 -14.85 -16.04 -9.84
C ALA A 20 -16.20 -15.96 -9.10
N PRO A 21 -17.34 -16.26 -9.76
CA PRO A 21 -17.48 -16.75 -11.13
C PRO A 21 -17.54 -15.64 -12.20
N LYS A 22 -17.43 -14.36 -11.80
CA LYS A 22 -17.72 -13.21 -12.68
C LYS A 22 -16.53 -12.75 -13.54
N GLY A 23 -15.30 -13.11 -13.17
CA GLY A 23 -14.11 -12.70 -13.90
C GLY A 23 -12.91 -13.65 -13.76
N ASN A 24 -11.75 -13.16 -14.21
CA ASN A 24 -10.52 -13.94 -14.39
C ASN A 24 -9.47 -13.73 -13.27
N CYS A 25 -9.81 -12.99 -12.21
CA CYS A 25 -8.93 -12.83 -11.05
C CYS A 25 -9.15 -14.02 -10.10
N ALA A 26 -8.21 -14.97 -10.11
CA ALA A 26 -8.37 -16.19 -9.34
C ALA A 26 -7.91 -16.08 -7.88
N ALA A 27 -6.99 -15.16 -7.57
CA ALA A 27 -6.45 -14.90 -6.25
C ALA A 27 -5.71 -13.56 -6.20
N ILE A 28 -5.53 -12.98 -5.01
CA ILE A 28 -4.72 -11.76 -4.80
C ILE A 28 -3.72 -11.93 -3.64
N HIS A 29 -2.56 -11.30 -3.75
CA HIS A 29 -1.54 -11.25 -2.69
C HIS A 29 -1.25 -9.79 -2.34
N LEU A 30 -1.31 -9.45 -1.05
CA LEU A 30 -1.22 -8.08 -0.58
C LEU A 30 -0.10 -7.93 0.46
N ASN A 31 0.61 -6.81 0.39
CA ASN A 31 1.57 -6.43 1.44
C ASN A 31 1.22 -5.11 2.15
N MET A 32 0.01 -4.58 1.89
CA MET A 32 -0.57 -3.44 2.60
C MET A 32 -2.10 -3.59 2.67
N TYR A 33 -2.71 -3.10 3.75
CA TYR A 33 -4.16 -3.07 3.91
C TYR A 33 -4.82 -1.92 3.12
N GLY A 34 -5.11 -2.19 1.84
CA GLY A 34 -5.70 -1.25 0.88
C GLY A 34 -7.22 -1.14 0.96
N LEU A 35 -7.93 -1.78 0.02
CA LEU A 35 -9.41 -1.78 -0.06
C LEU A 35 -10.03 -2.23 1.26
N ARG A 36 -11.19 -1.65 1.62
CA ARG A 36 -11.90 -1.91 2.87
C ARG A 36 -13.38 -2.14 2.63
N SER A 37 -13.98 -3.08 3.36
CA SER A 37 -15.43 -3.22 3.45
C SER A 37 -16.00 -2.18 4.42
N ALA A 38 -17.23 -1.73 4.16
CA ALA A 38 -18.00 -0.93 5.14
C ALA A 38 -18.16 -1.66 6.49
N ASP A 39 -18.08 -2.99 6.50
CA ASP A 39 -18.16 -3.83 7.70
C ASP A 39 -16.83 -3.95 8.45
N ALA A 40 -15.73 -3.41 7.91
CA ALA A 40 -14.41 -3.42 8.55
C ALA A 40 -14.31 -2.38 9.68
N VAL A 41 -15.26 -2.43 10.61
CA VAL A 41 -15.35 -1.60 11.81
C VAL A 41 -14.68 -2.32 12.98
N PRO A 42 -13.80 -1.66 13.75
CA PRO A 42 -13.19 -2.23 14.95
C PRO A 42 -14.21 -2.57 16.06
N GLU A 43 -14.22 -3.82 16.52
CA GLU A 43 -15.13 -4.33 17.54
C GLU A 43 -14.39 -4.79 18.80
N THR A 44 -13.29 -5.53 18.61
CA THR A 44 -12.48 -6.06 19.71
C THR A 44 -11.61 -4.98 20.34
N ALA A 45 -11.07 -5.25 21.53
CA ALA A 45 -10.14 -4.33 22.20
C ALA A 45 -8.85 -4.12 21.37
N GLU A 46 -8.36 -5.18 20.73
CA GLU A 46 -7.16 -5.14 19.89
C GLU A 46 -7.39 -4.31 18.61
N GLU A 47 -8.53 -4.51 17.94
CA GLU A 47 -8.89 -3.74 16.74
C GLU A 47 -9.07 -2.25 17.06
N LYS A 48 -9.72 -1.94 18.19
CA LYS A 48 -9.92 -0.55 18.64
C LYS A 48 -8.61 0.12 19.00
N LYS A 49 -7.69 -0.61 19.65
CA LYS A 49 -6.36 -0.12 19.96
C LYS A 49 -5.59 0.21 18.68
N PHE A 50 -5.55 -0.72 17.72
CA PHE A 50 -4.93 -0.49 16.41
C PHE A 50 -5.50 0.77 15.74
N ALA A 51 -6.83 0.87 15.67
CA ALA A 51 -7.48 2.03 15.04
C ALA A 51 -7.14 3.36 15.71
N GLN A 52 -7.01 3.40 17.04
CA GLN A 52 -6.59 4.59 17.78
C GLN A 52 -5.13 4.95 17.49
N GLU A 53 -4.23 3.97 17.48
CA GLU A 53 -2.81 4.18 17.18
C GLU A 53 -2.59 4.66 15.73
N SER A 54 -3.37 4.13 14.78
CA SER A 54 -3.31 4.55 13.37
C SER A 54 -3.75 6.00 13.13
N VAL A 55 -4.53 6.63 14.02
CA VAL A 55 -4.93 8.05 13.86
C VAL A 55 -3.71 8.96 13.95
N ALA A 56 -2.88 8.77 14.98
CA ALA A 56 -1.69 9.60 15.18
C ALA A 56 -0.69 9.46 14.03
N VAL A 57 -0.54 8.24 13.49
CA VAL A 57 0.32 8.01 12.33
C VAL A 57 -0.24 8.69 11.08
N GLN A 58 -1.54 8.55 10.80
CA GLN A 58 -2.16 9.22 9.66
C GLN A 58 -2.06 10.75 9.77
N ASP A 59 -2.30 11.34 10.94
CA ASP A 59 -2.20 12.78 11.13
C ASP A 59 -0.79 13.32 10.83
N ARG A 60 0.25 12.54 11.17
CA ARG A 60 1.64 12.88 10.89
C ARG A 60 2.01 12.68 9.41
N GLU A 61 1.60 11.56 8.82
CA GLU A 61 2.11 11.11 7.52
C GLU A 61 1.31 11.62 6.31
N MET A 62 0.05 12.05 6.49
CA MET A 62 -0.88 12.30 5.38
C MET A 62 -0.79 13.71 4.76
N GLY A 63 0.20 14.53 5.11
CA GLY A 63 0.40 15.86 4.52
C GLY A 63 0.55 15.80 2.99
N TYR A 64 1.40 14.89 2.49
CA TYR A 64 1.62 14.68 1.06
C TYR A 64 0.30 14.27 0.36
N PHE A 65 -0.47 13.38 0.99
CA PHE A 65 -1.74 12.88 0.48
C PHE A 65 -2.74 14.01 0.30
N ARG A 66 -2.88 14.89 1.30
CA ARG A 66 -3.82 16.03 1.26
C ARG A 66 -3.49 16.98 0.11
N GLU A 67 -2.21 17.30 -0.09
CA GLU A 67 -1.79 18.19 -1.17
C GLU A 67 -2.05 17.55 -2.54
N GLN A 68 -1.67 16.29 -2.73
CA GLN A 68 -1.89 15.55 -3.98
C GLN A 68 -3.37 15.33 -4.28
N ALA A 69 -4.20 15.10 -3.26
CA ALA A 69 -5.64 14.90 -3.41
C ALA A 69 -6.40 16.19 -3.75
N THR A 70 -5.92 17.35 -3.29
CA THR A 70 -6.69 18.61 -3.40
C THR A 70 -6.15 19.58 -4.44
N LYS A 71 -4.84 19.56 -4.71
CA LYS A 71 -4.14 20.50 -5.60
C LYS A 71 -3.05 19.81 -6.45
N PRO A 72 -3.30 18.63 -7.06
CA PRO A 72 -2.26 17.85 -7.76
C PRO A 72 -1.56 18.64 -8.88
N GLN A 73 -2.36 19.36 -9.69
CA GLN A 73 -1.84 20.16 -10.79
C GLN A 73 -0.96 21.32 -10.32
N THR A 74 -1.30 21.98 -9.22
CA THR A 74 -0.52 23.10 -8.67
C THR A 74 0.81 22.61 -8.11
N LEU A 75 0.78 21.56 -7.28
CA LEU A 75 1.98 20.91 -6.73
C LEU A 75 2.96 20.50 -7.85
N SER A 76 2.41 19.96 -8.93
CA SER A 76 3.19 19.46 -10.06
C SER A 76 4.06 20.51 -10.75
N TYR A 77 3.64 21.78 -10.79
CA TYR A 77 4.48 22.83 -11.37
C TYR A 77 5.79 23.00 -10.58
N GLY A 78 5.72 23.01 -9.24
CA GLY A 78 6.91 23.10 -8.40
C GLY A 78 7.81 21.87 -8.50
N MET A 79 7.20 20.68 -8.51
CA MET A 79 7.94 19.41 -8.57
C MET A 79 8.60 19.16 -9.93
N MET A 80 7.97 19.60 -11.02
CA MET A 80 8.54 19.45 -12.36
C MET A 80 9.52 20.56 -12.75
N ASP A 81 9.52 21.69 -12.04
CA ASP A 81 10.50 22.77 -12.23
C ASP A 81 11.80 22.51 -11.43
N SER A 82 11.72 21.82 -10.29
CA SER A 82 12.85 21.54 -9.41
C SER A 82 13.10 20.03 -9.21
N PRO A 83 14.12 19.45 -9.86
CA PRO A 83 14.54 18.07 -9.62
C PRO A 83 14.86 17.78 -8.15
N VAL A 84 15.43 18.76 -7.44
CA VAL A 84 15.72 18.64 -5.99
C VAL A 84 14.42 18.61 -5.18
N GLY A 85 13.43 19.42 -5.57
CA GLY A 85 12.11 19.42 -4.93
C GLY A 85 11.40 18.08 -5.06
N ALA A 86 11.34 17.52 -6.27
CA ALA A 86 10.76 16.20 -6.51
C ALA A 86 11.54 15.09 -5.78
N CYS A 87 12.88 15.15 -5.79
CA CYS A 87 13.72 14.21 -5.06
C CYS A 87 13.40 14.23 -3.56
N ALA A 88 13.37 15.40 -2.93
CA ALA A 88 13.05 15.54 -1.52
C ALA A 88 11.64 15.02 -1.19
N TRP A 89 10.64 15.33 -2.03
CA TRP A 89 9.26 14.87 -1.85
C TRP A 89 9.11 13.34 -1.88
N ILE A 90 9.89 12.67 -2.74
CA ILE A 90 9.85 11.22 -2.89
C ILE A 90 10.71 10.53 -1.83
N VAL A 91 11.96 10.97 -1.66
CA VAL A 91 12.95 10.31 -0.79
C VAL A 91 12.57 10.42 0.69
N GLU A 92 11.84 11.46 1.11
CA GLU A 92 11.31 11.55 2.47
C GLU A 92 10.42 10.33 2.80
N LYS A 93 9.64 9.83 1.83
CA LYS A 93 8.81 8.63 2.01
C LYS A 93 9.62 7.35 2.08
N PHE A 94 10.67 7.25 1.27
CA PHE A 94 11.64 6.16 1.41
C PHE A 94 12.29 6.14 2.80
N ASN A 95 12.60 7.30 3.38
CA ASN A 95 13.15 7.36 4.73
C ASN A 95 12.10 6.98 5.79
N GLY A 96 10.91 7.57 5.72
CA GLY A 96 9.90 7.44 6.77
C GLY A 96 9.14 6.11 6.78
N TRP A 97 9.04 5.42 5.65
CA TRP A 97 8.18 4.24 5.49
C TRP A 97 8.94 2.92 5.33
N SER A 98 10.27 2.94 5.44
CA SER A 98 11.11 1.75 5.27
C SER A 98 11.70 1.27 6.60
N ASP A 99 12.22 0.05 6.62
CA ASP A 99 12.98 -0.49 7.74
C ASP A 99 14.43 0.02 7.71
N THR A 100 14.61 1.29 8.12
CA THR A 100 15.91 1.97 8.21
C THR A 100 16.54 1.85 9.60
N ASP A 101 17.86 1.94 9.67
CA ASP A 101 18.61 1.99 10.93
C ASP A 101 18.61 3.43 11.47
N GLY A 102 17.50 3.81 12.12
CA GLY A 102 17.27 5.19 12.52
C GLY A 102 17.04 6.09 11.30
N ASP A 103 17.77 7.20 11.19
CA ASP A 103 17.68 8.13 10.06
C ASP A 103 18.63 7.77 8.89
N ASP A 104 19.25 6.59 8.93
CA ASP A 104 20.12 6.11 7.85
C ASP A 104 19.31 5.41 6.74
N ILE A 105 18.82 6.19 5.79
CA ILE A 105 18.13 5.67 4.60
C ILE A 105 19.03 4.73 3.76
N GLU A 106 20.36 4.89 3.84
CA GLU A 106 21.29 4.07 3.06
C GLU A 106 21.48 2.66 3.65
N SER A 107 20.98 2.41 4.87
CA SER A 107 20.91 1.06 5.44
C SER A 107 19.89 0.17 4.72
N ALA A 108 18.86 0.77 4.13
CA ALA A 108 17.82 0.08 3.37
C ALA A 108 18.04 0.14 1.85
N TYR A 109 18.68 1.21 1.35
CA TYR A 109 18.80 1.47 -0.09
C TYR A 109 20.16 2.02 -0.50
N SER A 110 20.66 1.59 -1.66
CA SER A 110 21.71 2.35 -2.34
C SER A 110 21.18 3.69 -2.89
N LYS A 111 22.05 4.70 -2.99
CA LYS A 111 21.73 5.95 -3.69
C LYS A 111 21.24 5.71 -5.13
N ASP A 112 21.79 4.71 -5.82
CA ASP A 112 21.39 4.39 -7.19
C ASP A 112 19.94 3.89 -7.26
N GLN A 113 19.47 3.10 -6.29
CA GLN A 113 18.07 2.68 -6.21
C GLN A 113 17.14 3.89 -6.00
N LEU A 114 17.47 4.75 -5.04
CA LEU A 114 16.68 5.96 -4.75
C LEU A 114 16.62 6.90 -5.96
N LEU A 115 17.78 7.21 -6.54
CA LEU A 115 17.88 8.08 -7.70
C LEU A 115 17.23 7.46 -8.94
N THR A 116 17.31 6.15 -9.13
CA THR A 116 16.61 5.48 -10.23
C THR A 116 15.10 5.69 -10.11
N ASN A 117 14.52 5.54 -8.91
CA ASN A 117 13.11 5.79 -8.69
C ASN A 117 12.75 7.25 -9.00
N VAL A 118 13.49 8.22 -8.43
CA VAL A 118 13.30 9.66 -8.70
C VAL A 118 13.42 9.98 -10.19
N MET A 119 14.41 9.39 -10.88
CA MET A 119 14.65 9.64 -12.29
C MET A 119 13.55 9.08 -13.18
N ILE A 120 12.85 8.00 -12.80
CA ILE A 120 11.65 7.54 -13.52
C ILE A 120 10.61 8.66 -13.53
N TYR A 121 10.33 9.30 -12.39
CA TYR A 121 9.38 10.41 -12.30
C TYR A 121 9.82 11.62 -13.15
N LEU A 122 11.08 12.02 -13.04
CA LEU A 122 11.60 13.21 -13.71
C LEU A 122 11.70 13.05 -15.23
N THR A 123 12.26 11.93 -15.70
CA THR A 123 12.50 11.70 -17.14
C THR A 123 11.22 11.43 -17.92
N THR A 124 10.24 10.78 -17.29
CA THR A 124 8.91 10.56 -17.89
C THR A 124 7.95 11.71 -17.66
N ARG A 125 8.35 12.70 -16.84
CA ARG A 125 7.51 13.83 -16.41
C ARG A 125 6.19 13.39 -15.76
N SER A 126 6.24 12.29 -15.02
CA SER A 126 5.06 11.59 -14.51
C SER A 126 4.64 11.98 -13.10
N PHE A 127 5.34 12.92 -12.43
CA PHE A 127 4.91 13.43 -11.12
C PHE A 127 3.45 13.88 -11.15
N ASN A 128 3.05 14.68 -12.15
CA ASN A 128 1.67 15.13 -12.27
C ASN A 128 0.70 13.96 -12.43
N THR A 129 0.89 13.15 -13.47
CA THR A 129 -0.03 12.04 -13.79
C THR A 129 -0.14 11.03 -12.65
N ALA A 130 0.93 10.78 -11.91
CA ALA A 130 0.94 9.86 -10.77
C ALA A 130 0.14 10.40 -9.56
N THR A 131 -0.09 11.71 -9.43
CA THR A 131 -0.86 12.26 -8.31
C THR A 131 -2.37 12.24 -8.52
N TRP A 132 -2.86 12.03 -9.75
CA TRP A 132 -4.30 12.09 -10.04
C TRP A 132 -5.12 10.97 -9.41
N LEU A 133 -4.49 9.83 -9.12
CA LEU A 133 -5.14 8.74 -8.38
C LEU A 133 -5.53 9.15 -6.93
N TYR A 134 -4.78 10.06 -6.31
CA TYR A 134 -5.13 10.64 -5.00
C TYR A 134 -6.36 11.53 -5.10
N ARG A 135 -6.46 12.31 -6.19
CA ARG A 135 -7.63 13.15 -6.46
C ARG A 135 -8.87 12.30 -6.73
N GLY A 136 -8.72 11.24 -7.53
CA GLY A 136 -9.80 10.29 -7.82
C GLY A 136 -10.35 9.67 -6.54
N LEU A 137 -9.47 9.17 -5.67
CA LEU A 137 -9.86 8.69 -4.35
C LEU A 137 -10.61 9.74 -3.54
N PHE A 138 -10.08 10.96 -3.46
CA PHE A 138 -10.69 12.01 -2.64
C PHE A 138 -12.08 12.45 -3.12
N ASP A 139 -12.33 12.38 -4.43
CA ASP A 139 -13.63 12.72 -5.02
C ASP A 139 -14.64 11.55 -4.93
N ASP A 140 -14.18 10.30 -4.89
CA ASP A 140 -15.03 9.12 -4.69
C ASP A 140 -15.40 8.95 -3.20
N ALA A 141 -16.64 9.29 -2.86
CA ALA A 141 -17.17 9.18 -1.49
C ALA A 141 -17.24 7.72 -0.98
N ASP A 142 -17.27 6.74 -1.88
CA ASP A 142 -17.43 5.30 -1.60
C ASP A 142 -16.18 4.51 -2.01
N PHE A 143 -15.03 4.82 -1.43
CA PHE A 143 -13.77 4.12 -1.73
C PHE A 143 -13.72 2.63 -1.31
N GLY A 144 -14.73 2.16 -0.58
CA GLY A 144 -14.84 0.80 -0.07
C GLY A 144 -15.87 -0.04 -0.83
N ILE A 145 -15.95 -1.31 -0.44
CA ILE A 145 -17.06 -2.18 -0.84
C ILE A 145 -18.20 -2.10 0.19
N GLY A 146 -19.43 -2.35 -0.25
CA GLY A 146 -20.64 -2.09 0.53
C GLY A 146 -20.84 -3.03 1.71
N PRO A 147 -21.87 -2.77 2.55
CA PRO A 147 -22.22 -3.65 3.67
C PRO A 147 -22.59 -5.06 3.19
N GLY A 148 -22.10 -6.07 3.91
CA GLY A 148 -22.24 -7.48 3.56
C GLY A 148 -21.34 -7.95 2.42
N GLU A 149 -20.47 -7.09 1.89
CA GLU A 149 -19.58 -7.39 0.78
C GLU A 149 -18.15 -7.68 1.24
N ARG A 150 -17.49 -8.61 0.53
CA ARG A 150 -16.15 -9.10 0.83
C ARG A 150 -15.45 -9.50 -0.46
N VAL A 151 -14.13 -9.35 -0.50
CA VAL A 151 -13.28 -9.99 -1.52
C VAL A 151 -13.27 -11.49 -1.28
N ARG A 152 -13.89 -12.26 -2.18
CA ARG A 152 -14.13 -13.71 -2.00
C ARG A 152 -13.03 -14.60 -2.53
N VAL A 153 -12.26 -14.13 -3.51
CA VAL A 153 -11.10 -14.88 -4.01
C VAL A 153 -10.09 -15.12 -2.87
N PRO A 154 -9.31 -16.22 -2.90
CA PRO A 154 -8.22 -16.42 -1.96
C PRO A 154 -7.30 -15.21 -1.89
N VAL A 155 -7.03 -14.75 -0.66
CA VAL A 155 -6.12 -13.64 -0.38
C VAL A 155 -4.92 -14.13 0.42
N GLY A 156 -3.72 -13.82 -0.06
CA GLY A 156 -2.47 -13.95 0.68
C GLY A 156 -2.03 -12.61 1.24
N VAL A 157 -1.49 -12.60 2.46
CA VAL A 157 -1.00 -11.40 3.13
C VAL A 157 0.45 -11.58 3.58
N ALA A 158 1.29 -10.62 3.21
CA ALA A 158 2.61 -10.41 3.77
C ALA A 158 2.59 -9.19 4.71
N ASN A 159 2.63 -9.43 6.02
CA ASN A 159 2.56 -8.41 7.05
C ASN A 159 3.98 -7.95 7.43
N PHE A 160 4.43 -6.83 6.85
CA PHE A 160 5.74 -6.24 7.12
C PHE A 160 5.73 -5.35 8.37
N PRO A 161 6.69 -5.50 9.31
CA PRO A 161 6.62 -4.89 10.63
C PRO A 161 6.87 -3.38 10.64
N LYS A 162 7.46 -2.82 9.57
CA LYS A 162 7.79 -1.40 9.46
C LYS A 162 7.00 -0.65 8.38
N ASP A 163 5.93 -1.24 7.86
CA ASP A 163 5.00 -0.47 7.02
C ASP A 163 4.37 0.66 7.86
N PHE A 164 4.35 1.88 7.31
CA PHE A 164 3.94 3.07 8.04
C PHE A 164 2.50 3.01 8.56
N LEU A 165 1.57 2.34 7.87
CA LEU A 165 0.20 2.16 8.36
C LEU A 165 0.02 0.85 9.13
N GLY A 166 0.90 -0.12 8.90
CA GLY A 166 0.82 -1.47 9.44
C GLY A 166 -0.41 -2.23 8.96
N TRP A 167 -0.43 -3.54 9.19
CA TRP A 167 -1.66 -4.32 9.04
C TRP A 167 -2.53 -4.23 10.30
N PRO A 168 -3.86 -4.10 10.15
CA PRO A 168 -4.75 -4.30 11.28
C PRO A 168 -4.67 -5.75 11.78
N PRO A 169 -5.19 -6.03 12.99
CA PRO A 169 -5.38 -7.40 13.44
C PRO A 169 -6.10 -8.23 12.37
N ARG A 170 -5.68 -9.50 12.22
CA ARG A 170 -6.22 -10.39 11.20
C ARG A 170 -7.75 -10.49 11.24
N SER A 171 -8.35 -10.45 12.44
CA SER A 171 -9.81 -10.45 12.63
C SER A 171 -10.51 -9.27 11.93
N LEU A 172 -9.87 -8.10 11.86
CA LEU A 172 -10.41 -6.93 11.17
C LEU A 172 -10.17 -7.02 9.66
N ALA A 173 -8.98 -7.46 9.24
CA ALA A 173 -8.67 -7.66 7.83
C ALA A 173 -9.59 -8.70 7.17
N GLU A 174 -9.93 -9.76 7.91
CA GLU A 174 -10.85 -10.82 7.47
C GLU A 174 -12.27 -10.32 7.23
N LYS A 175 -12.69 -9.18 7.80
CA LYS A 175 -13.99 -8.56 7.45
C LYS A 175 -14.04 -8.10 5.99
N THR A 176 -12.90 -7.74 5.41
CA THR A 176 -12.79 -7.33 3.99
C THR A 176 -12.37 -8.46 3.05
N TYR A 177 -11.48 -9.35 3.49
CA TYR A 177 -10.78 -10.29 2.61
C TYR A 177 -10.92 -11.75 3.03
N ASN A 178 -11.11 -12.66 2.07
CA ASN A 178 -10.98 -14.10 2.28
C ASN A 178 -9.50 -14.52 2.43
N ILE A 179 -8.93 -14.29 3.62
CA ILE A 179 -7.52 -14.55 3.91
C ILE A 179 -7.29 -16.06 4.09
N THR A 180 -6.51 -16.63 3.18
CA THR A 180 -6.14 -18.06 3.15
C THR A 180 -4.66 -18.29 3.44
N HIS A 181 -3.84 -17.24 3.30
CA HIS A 181 -2.42 -17.23 3.60
C HIS A 181 -2.06 -15.93 4.33
N TRP A 182 -1.32 -16.03 5.43
CA TRP A 182 -0.88 -14.88 6.22
C TRP A 182 0.51 -15.16 6.77
N THR A 183 1.44 -14.26 6.50
CA THR A 183 2.82 -14.34 6.97
C THR A 183 3.16 -13.06 7.72
N ASP A 184 3.54 -13.19 8.99
CA ASP A 184 4.19 -12.10 9.72
C ASP A 184 5.68 -12.09 9.37
N MET A 185 6.12 -11.03 8.70
CA MET A 185 7.51 -10.85 8.32
C MET A 185 8.32 -10.33 9.51
N TRP A 186 9.60 -10.68 9.57
CA TRP A 186 10.48 -10.30 10.68
C TRP A 186 11.22 -8.97 10.48
N GLU A 187 11.30 -8.51 9.22
CA GLU A 187 11.99 -7.29 8.80
C GLU A 187 11.36 -6.75 7.51
N GLY A 188 11.65 -5.49 7.18
CA GLY A 188 11.16 -4.77 6.01
C GLY A 188 9.97 -3.86 6.31
N GLY A 189 9.85 -2.81 5.51
CA GLY A 189 8.79 -1.81 5.58
C GLY A 189 7.85 -1.82 4.38
N HIS A 190 7.42 -0.62 4.01
CA HIS A 190 6.40 -0.38 3.00
C HIS A 190 6.83 -0.81 1.59
N PHE A 191 8.11 -0.66 1.25
CA PHE A 191 8.65 -1.00 -0.07
C PHE A 191 9.17 -2.44 -0.10
N ALA A 192 8.34 -3.38 0.35
CA ALA A 192 8.64 -4.80 0.53
C ALA A 192 9.51 -5.43 -0.58
N ALA A 193 9.14 -5.19 -1.86
CA ALA A 193 9.85 -5.75 -3.01
C ALA A 193 11.26 -5.15 -3.22
N LEU A 194 11.51 -3.92 -2.78
CA LEU A 194 12.82 -3.28 -2.85
C LEU A 194 13.66 -3.61 -1.61
N GLU A 195 13.04 -3.61 -0.43
CA GLU A 195 13.74 -3.83 0.84
C GLU A 195 14.12 -5.29 1.04
N ARG A 196 13.19 -6.21 0.76
CA ARG A 196 13.32 -7.65 1.04
C ARG A 196 12.83 -8.50 -0.13
N PRO A 197 13.45 -8.38 -1.32
CA PRO A 197 12.97 -9.01 -2.56
C PRO A 197 12.84 -10.54 -2.46
N GLU A 198 13.82 -11.21 -1.85
CA GLU A 198 13.83 -12.67 -1.75
C GLU A 198 12.68 -13.18 -0.87
N LYS A 199 12.52 -12.59 0.33
CA LYS A 199 11.45 -12.95 1.26
C LYS A 199 10.07 -12.67 0.70
N PHE A 200 9.93 -11.53 0.02
CA PHE A 200 8.69 -11.15 -0.64
C PHE A 200 8.30 -12.13 -1.75
N VAL A 201 9.25 -12.51 -2.60
CA VAL A 201 9.01 -13.47 -3.69
C VAL A 201 8.72 -14.87 -3.14
N ASP A 202 9.43 -15.31 -2.10
CA ASP A 202 9.21 -16.61 -1.49
C ASP A 202 7.80 -16.74 -0.90
N ASP A 203 7.29 -15.67 -0.27
CA ASP A 203 5.93 -15.65 0.26
C ASP A 203 4.86 -15.69 -0.84
N ILE A 204 5.06 -14.92 -1.92
CA ILE A 204 4.19 -14.98 -3.11
C ILE A 204 4.18 -16.40 -3.69
N ARG A 205 5.34 -17.06 -3.79
CA ARG A 205 5.44 -18.44 -4.30
C ARG A 205 4.76 -19.44 -3.38
N LEU A 206 4.92 -19.29 -2.07
CA LEU A 206 4.28 -20.16 -1.09
C LEU A 206 2.76 -20.07 -1.21
N PHE A 207 2.22 -18.85 -1.25
CA PHE A 207 0.80 -18.61 -1.49
C PHE A 207 0.35 -19.17 -2.84
N ALA A 208 1.06 -18.89 -3.93
CA ALA A 208 0.68 -19.35 -5.25
C ALA A 208 0.63 -20.90 -5.35
N ARG A 209 1.52 -21.60 -4.64
CA ARG A 209 1.53 -23.07 -4.59
C ARG A 209 0.40 -23.67 -3.77
N SER A 210 -0.20 -22.91 -2.84
CA SER A 210 -1.36 -23.38 -2.07
C SER A 210 -2.68 -23.19 -2.80
N LEU A 211 -2.70 -22.53 -3.96
CA LEU A 211 -3.90 -22.32 -4.75
C LEU A 211 -4.23 -23.58 -5.57
N GLU A 212 -5.45 -24.07 -5.41
CA GLU A 212 -6.02 -25.12 -6.25
C GLU A 212 -6.92 -24.45 -7.30
N PHE A 213 -6.64 -24.69 -8.59
CA PHE A 213 -7.42 -24.19 -9.72
C PHE A 213 -8.07 -25.34 -10.49
#